data_AF-A0A961DKP0-F1
#
_entry.id   AF-A0A961DKP0-F1
#
_cell.length_a   1.000
_cell.length_b   1.000
_cell.length_c   1.000
_cell.angle_alpha   90.00
_cell.angle_beta   90.00
_cell.angle_gamma   90.00
#
_symmetry.space_group_name_H-M   'P 1'
#
loop_
_entity.id
_entity.type
_entity.pdbx_description
1 polymer ?
#
loop_
_entity_poly.entity_id
_entity_poly.type
_entity_poly.pdbx_seq_one_letter_code
_entity_poly.pdbx_strand_id
1 'polypeptide(L)'
;MLTQEDDVDAHALAAKGWTISAIARHLGHDRKTIRAYLTGGRTAGVRAPAGGDAFERFVDYTRERLREDPHLWATTLYDELVGLGFEQSYQTLTRQIRERGLRPPCETCRPAKQRPVAIIEHPPGGGCVKRTV
;
A
#
# COMPACT_ATOMS: atom_id res chain seq x y z
N MET A 1 18.06 0.57 13.24
CA MET A 1 16.87 1.45 13.19
C MET A 1 16.93 2.26 14.47
N LEU A 2 16.88 3.59 14.37
CA LEU A 2 17.02 4.46 15.54
C LEU A 2 15.67 4.53 16.27
N THR A 3 15.69 4.49 17.61
CA THR A 3 14.49 4.75 18.40
C THR A 3 14.11 6.23 18.32
N GLN A 4 12.88 6.58 18.70
CA GLN A 4 12.46 7.98 18.70
C GLN A 4 13.23 8.81 19.75
N GLU A 5 13.57 8.21 20.89
CA GLU A 5 14.39 8.82 21.94
C GLU A 5 15.81 9.12 21.44
N ASP A 6 16.49 8.12 20.87
CA ASP A 6 17.83 8.28 20.32
C ASP A 6 17.90 9.32 19.19
N ASP A 7 16.82 9.49 18.43
CA ASP A 7 16.74 10.48 17.34
C ASP A 7 16.64 11.91 17.88
N VAL A 8 15.80 12.12 18.90
CA VAL A 8 15.72 13.40 19.61
C VAL A 8 17.07 13.75 20.23
N ASP A 9 17.72 12.79 20.89
CA ASP A 9 19.03 12.98 21.50
C ASP A 9 20.14 13.25 20.47
N ALA A 10 20.12 12.55 19.33
CA ALA A 10 21.05 12.81 18.24
C ALA A 10 20.91 14.25 17.72
N HIS A 11 19.67 14.73 17.50
CA HIS A 11 19.40 16.09 17.07
C HIS A 11 19.82 17.13 18.12
N ALA A 12 19.57 16.87 19.41
CA ALA A 12 19.99 17.75 20.50
C ALA A 12 21.52 17.85 20.61
N LEU A 13 22.25 16.74 20.47
CA LEU A 13 23.72 16.73 20.49
C LEU A 13 24.32 17.41 19.26
N ALA A 14 23.71 17.22 18.08
CA ALA A 14 24.12 17.92 16.87
C ALA A 14 23.94 19.45 17.01
N ALA A 15 22.84 19.91 17.60
CA ALA A 15 22.61 21.33 17.90
C ALA A 15 23.63 21.91 18.90
N LYS A 16 24.16 21.07 19.79
CA LYS A 16 25.28 21.41 20.71
C LYS A 16 26.65 21.39 20.03
N GLY A 17 26.73 21.14 18.72
CA GLY A 17 27.97 21.14 17.94
C GLY A 17 28.77 19.83 18.00
N TRP A 18 28.17 18.74 18.47
CA TRP A 18 28.86 17.45 18.49
C TRP A 18 29.07 16.89 17.08
N THR A 19 30.20 16.23 16.87
CA THR A 19 30.46 15.55 15.59
C THR A 19 29.64 14.25 15.49
N ILE A 20 29.30 13.84 14.26
CA ILE A 20 28.58 12.58 13.98
C ILE A 20 29.26 11.38 14.66
N SER A 21 30.60 11.32 14.65
CA SER A 21 31.36 10.24 15.29
C SER A 21 31.26 10.26 16.82
N ALA A 22 31.14 11.43 17.43
CA ALA A 22 30.96 11.55 18.89
C ALA A 22 29.54 11.12 19.29
N ILE A 23 28.53 11.56 18.55
CA ILE A 23 27.12 11.18 18.76
C ILE A 23 26.95 9.66 18.59
N ALA A 24 27.52 9.09 17.53
CA ALA A 24 27.49 7.65 17.26
C ALA A 24 28.08 6.82 18.42
N ARG A 25 29.21 7.24 18.97
CA ARG A 25 29.82 6.57 20.13
C ARG A 25 29.00 6.76 21.41
N HIS A 26 28.39 7.93 21.58
CA HIS A 26 27.59 8.25 22.76
C HIS A 26 26.30 7.45 22.82
N LEU A 27 25.60 7.31 21.69
CA LEU A 27 24.33 6.59 21.59
C LEU A 27 24.48 5.11 21.22
N GLY A 28 25.71 4.64 20.95
CA GLY A 28 25.98 3.24 20.58
C GLY A 28 25.52 2.83 19.18
N HIS A 29 25.35 3.78 18.25
CA HIS A 29 24.87 3.53 16.88
C HIS A 29 25.97 3.69 15.82
N ASP A 30 25.81 3.07 14.65
CA ASP A 30 26.74 3.25 13.53
C ASP A 30 26.72 4.69 13.01
N ARG A 31 27.89 5.24 12.63
CA ARG A 31 28.01 6.63 12.14
C ARG A 31 27.15 6.90 10.91
N LYS A 32 26.97 5.93 10.00
CA LYS A 32 26.14 6.11 8.81
C LYS A 32 24.66 6.18 9.19
N THR A 33 24.26 5.48 10.26
CA THR A 33 22.92 5.58 10.84
C THR A 33 22.68 7.00 11.35
N ILE A 34 23.50 7.49 12.28
CA ILE A 34 23.34 8.86 12.83
C ILE A 34 23.34 9.91 11.72
N ARG A 35 24.23 9.79 10.72
CA ARG A 35 24.23 10.69 9.56
C ARG A 35 22.90 10.67 8.80
N ALA A 36 22.35 9.48 8.53
CA ALA A 36 21.11 9.35 7.77
C ALA A 36 19.90 9.95 8.50
N TYR A 37 19.84 9.84 9.82
CA TYR A 37 18.78 10.44 10.63
C TYR A 37 18.94 11.97 10.74
N LEU A 38 20.15 12.47 11.04
CA LEU A 38 20.40 13.92 11.13
C LEU A 38 20.20 14.68 9.81
N THR A 39 20.38 14.03 8.67
CA THR A 39 20.20 14.63 7.33
C THR A 39 18.77 14.50 6.80
N GLY A 40 17.84 13.95 7.59
CA GLY A 40 16.45 13.75 7.19
C GLY A 40 16.24 12.61 6.17
N GLY A 41 17.28 11.82 5.89
CA GLY A 41 17.17 10.65 5.00
C GLY A 41 16.40 9.48 5.62
N ARG A 42 16.12 9.51 6.93
CA ARG A 42 15.31 8.52 7.67
C ARG A 42 14.57 9.20 8.82
N THR A 43 13.35 8.75 9.10
CA THR A 43 12.54 9.18 10.25
C THR A 43 12.55 8.09 11.31
N ALA A 44 12.76 8.45 12.58
CA ALA A 44 12.83 7.48 13.67
C ALA A 44 11.50 6.78 13.89
N GLY A 45 11.55 5.49 14.23
CA GLY A 45 10.37 4.64 14.34
C GLY A 45 9.68 4.28 13.01
N VAL A 46 9.99 4.94 11.89
CA VAL A 46 9.39 4.65 10.58
C VAL A 46 10.34 3.80 9.75
N ARG A 47 9.89 2.61 9.35
CA ARG A 47 10.59 1.83 8.33
C ARG A 47 10.44 2.54 6.99
N ALA A 48 11.56 2.85 6.33
CA ALA A 48 11.51 3.41 4.99
C ALA A 48 10.66 2.50 4.08
N PRO A 49 9.68 3.06 3.34
CA PRO A 49 8.88 2.27 2.42
C PRO A 49 9.80 1.59 1.39
N ALA A 50 9.44 0.37 1.01
CA ALA A 50 10.20 -0.41 0.05
C ALA A 50 10.03 0.19 -1.36
N GLY A 51 10.87 1.17 -1.70
CA GLY A 51 10.95 1.75 -3.05
C GLY A 51 9.72 2.55 -3.49
N GLY A 52 9.76 3.02 -4.75
CA GLY A 52 8.64 3.69 -5.39
C GLY A 52 7.43 2.77 -5.56
N ASP A 53 6.28 3.37 -5.88
CA ASP A 53 5.03 2.63 -6.05
C ASP A 53 5.04 1.75 -7.30
N ALA A 54 5.50 0.51 -7.17
CA ALA A 54 5.54 -0.45 -8.27
C ALA A 54 4.16 -0.76 -8.88
N PHE A 55 3.06 -0.37 -8.20
CA PHE A 55 1.71 -0.51 -8.72
C PHE A 55 1.27 0.68 -9.58
N GLU A 56 1.97 1.82 -9.52
CA GLU A 56 1.57 3.08 -10.16
C GLU A 56 1.28 2.93 -11.66
N ARG A 57 2.15 2.22 -12.39
CA ARG A 57 1.98 1.95 -13.83
C ARG A 57 0.71 1.17 -14.19
N PHE A 58 0.12 0.44 -13.23
CA PHE A 58 -1.03 -0.43 -13.44
C PHE A 58 -2.34 0.19 -12.94
N VAL A 59 -2.29 1.35 -12.28
CA VAL A 59 -3.45 1.99 -11.66
C VAL A 59 -4.54 2.28 -12.69
N ASP A 60 -4.19 2.93 -13.81
CA ASP A 60 -5.17 3.33 -14.82
C ASP A 60 -5.77 2.13 -15.55
N TYR A 61 -4.94 1.15 -15.93
CA TYR A 61 -5.42 -0.11 -16.52
C TYR A 61 -6.39 -0.83 -15.59
N THR A 62 -6.02 -0.97 -14.30
CA THR A 62 -6.86 -1.63 -13.30
C THR A 62 -8.17 -0.89 -13.09
N ARG A 63 -8.12 0.45 -13.04
CA ARG A 63 -9.31 1.28 -12.88
C ARG A 63 -10.26 1.14 -14.06
N GLU A 64 -9.74 1.14 -15.29
CA GLU A 64 -10.56 0.99 -16.48
C GLU A 64 -11.23 -0.40 -16.51
N ARG A 65 -10.46 -1.46 -16.27
CA ARG A 65 -11.01 -2.83 -16.22
C ARG A 65 -12.13 -2.99 -15.19
N LEU A 66 -11.95 -2.40 -14.01
CA LEU A 66 -12.97 -2.45 -12.95
C LEU A 66 -14.14 -1.47 -13.18
N ARG A 67 -13.97 -0.48 -14.04
CA ARG A 67 -15.06 0.40 -14.49
C ARG A 67 -15.92 -0.30 -15.54
N GLU A 68 -15.30 -0.99 -16.49
CA GLU A 68 -15.99 -1.82 -17.48
C GLU A 68 -16.77 -2.95 -16.84
N ASP A 69 -16.13 -3.70 -15.93
CA ASP A 69 -16.77 -4.75 -15.15
C ASP A 69 -16.39 -4.64 -13.66
N PRO A 70 -17.25 -4.03 -12.82
CA PRO A 70 -17.05 -3.99 -11.38
C PRO A 70 -16.96 -5.39 -10.73
N HIS A 71 -17.49 -6.41 -11.39
CA HIS A 71 -17.54 -7.82 -10.95
C HIS A 71 -16.44 -8.71 -11.54
N LEU A 72 -15.48 -8.10 -12.25
CA LEU A 72 -14.30 -8.79 -12.75
C LEU A 72 -13.58 -9.50 -11.60
N TRP A 73 -13.28 -10.78 -11.81
CA TRP A 73 -12.56 -11.57 -10.83
C TRP A 73 -11.17 -10.99 -10.62
N ALA A 74 -10.79 -10.80 -9.36
CA ALA A 74 -9.48 -10.26 -9.03
C ALA A 74 -8.36 -11.21 -9.50
N THR A 75 -8.62 -12.51 -9.60
CA THR A 75 -7.70 -13.50 -10.17
C THR A 75 -7.51 -13.29 -11.67
N THR A 76 -8.59 -13.11 -12.44
CA THR A 76 -8.50 -12.79 -13.87
C THR A 76 -7.73 -11.49 -14.11
N LEU A 77 -8.05 -10.43 -13.35
CA LEU A 77 -7.31 -9.18 -13.41
C LEU A 77 -5.84 -9.37 -13.03
N TYR A 78 -5.55 -10.23 -12.05
CA TYR A 78 -4.17 -10.55 -11.66
C TYR A 78 -3.41 -11.24 -12.80
N ASP A 79 -4.00 -12.23 -13.45
CA ASP A 79 -3.37 -12.94 -14.57
C ASP A 79 -3.09 -12.00 -15.75
N GLU A 80 -4.02 -11.07 -16.04
CA GLU A 80 -3.80 -10.00 -17.03
C GLU A 80 -2.60 -9.12 -16.65
N LEU A 81 -2.56 -8.65 -15.40
CA LEU A 81 -1.48 -7.78 -14.91
C LEU A 81 -0.13 -8.50 -14.90
N VAL A 82 -0.10 -9.79 -14.53
CA VAL A 82 1.12 -10.63 -14.60
C VAL A 82 1.61 -10.72 -16.04
N GLY A 83 0.72 -10.93 -17.01
CA GLY A 83 1.05 -10.88 -18.43
C GLY A 83 1.61 -9.53 -18.89
N LEU A 84 1.20 -8.44 -18.25
CA LEU A 84 1.72 -7.08 -18.46
C LEU A 84 2.96 -6.77 -17.62
N GLY A 85 3.55 -7.74 -16.90
CA GLY A 85 4.77 -7.58 -16.11
C GLY A 85 4.56 -7.10 -14.67
N PHE A 86 3.43 -7.41 -14.06
CA PHE A 86 3.20 -7.20 -12.63
C PHE A 86 3.89 -8.29 -11.79
N GLU A 87 4.84 -7.88 -10.94
CA GLU A 87 5.70 -8.81 -10.20
C GLU A 87 5.31 -8.99 -8.73
N GLN A 88 4.37 -8.17 -8.22
CA GLN A 88 3.92 -8.26 -6.83
C GLN A 88 2.84 -9.33 -6.66
N SER A 89 2.64 -9.78 -5.43
CA SER A 89 1.70 -10.86 -5.13
C SER A 89 0.22 -10.47 -5.37
N TYR A 90 -0.62 -11.47 -5.59
CA TYR A 90 -2.08 -11.32 -5.64
C TYR A 90 -2.66 -10.58 -4.41
N GLN A 91 -2.15 -10.88 -3.21
CA GLN A 91 -2.54 -10.18 -1.99
C GLN A 91 -2.21 -8.68 -2.05
N THR A 92 -1.08 -8.33 -2.67
CA THR A 92 -0.70 -6.93 -2.88
C THR A 92 -1.63 -6.24 -3.86
N LEU A 93 -1.98 -6.88 -4.98
CA LEU A 93 -2.97 -6.35 -5.92
C LEU A 93 -4.31 -6.04 -5.22
N THR A 94 -4.85 -7.03 -4.50
CA THR A 94 -6.16 -6.86 -3.83
C THR A 94 -6.14 -5.79 -2.74
N ARG A 95 -5.00 -5.61 -2.05
CA ARG A 95 -4.79 -4.51 -1.12
C ARG A 95 -4.76 -3.16 -1.83
N GLN A 96 -3.98 -3.03 -2.90
CA GLN A 96 -3.87 -1.81 -3.69
C GLN A 96 -5.22 -1.36 -4.28
N ILE A 97 -6.03 -2.31 -4.78
CA ILE A 97 -7.39 -2.02 -5.28
C ILE A 97 -8.29 -1.43 -4.18
N ARG A 98 -8.19 -1.94 -2.94
CA ARG A 98 -9.00 -1.46 -1.80
C ARG A 98 -8.52 -0.09 -1.31
N GLU A 99 -7.23 0.05 -1.04
CA GLU A 99 -6.64 1.29 -0.51
C GLU A 99 -6.86 2.48 -1.45
N ARG A 100 -6.82 2.23 -2.76
CA ARG A 100 -7.03 3.26 -3.79
C ARG A 100 -8.48 3.39 -4.25
N GLY A 101 -9.39 2.58 -3.73
CA GLY A 101 -10.81 2.60 -4.11
C GLY A 101 -11.05 2.41 -5.61
N LEU A 102 -10.26 1.55 -6.28
CA LEU A 102 -10.31 1.42 -7.75
C LEU A 102 -11.58 0.73 -8.25
N ARG A 103 -12.22 -0.08 -7.41
CA ARG A 103 -13.47 -0.76 -7.77
C ARG A 103 -14.66 0.17 -7.51
N PRO A 104 -15.40 0.59 -8.54
CA PRO A 104 -16.62 1.37 -8.34
C PRO A 104 -17.68 0.54 -7.60
N PRO A 105 -18.54 1.15 -6.79
CA PRO A 105 -19.66 0.45 -6.20
C PRO A 105 -20.67 0.05 -7.28
N CYS A 106 -21.12 -1.22 -7.33
CA CYS A 106 -22.32 -1.58 -8.10
C CYS A 106 -23.57 -1.33 -7.24
N GLU A 107 -24.50 -0.50 -7.74
CA GLU A 107 -25.76 -0.17 -7.06
C GLU A 107 -26.63 -1.41 -6.80
N THR A 108 -26.67 -2.34 -7.76
CA THR A 108 -27.39 -3.62 -7.65
C THR A 108 -26.79 -4.55 -6.59
N CYS A 109 -25.46 -4.53 -6.45
CA CYS A 109 -24.73 -5.43 -5.54
C CYS A 109 -24.45 -4.84 -4.16
N ARG A 110 -24.66 -3.54 -3.97
CA ARG A 110 -24.56 -2.86 -2.68
C ARG A 110 -25.97 -2.78 -2.07
N PRO A 111 -26.39 -3.78 -1.26
CA PRO A 111 -27.65 -3.66 -0.56
C PRO A 111 -27.60 -2.43 0.36
N ALA A 112 -28.67 -1.64 0.38
CA ALA A 112 -28.91 -0.71 1.47
C ALA A 112 -28.85 -1.50 2.79
N LYS A 113 -28.26 -0.94 3.84
CA LYS A 113 -27.97 -1.61 5.13
C LYS A 113 -29.19 -2.29 5.83
N GLN A 114 -30.40 -2.18 5.26
CA GLN A 114 -31.66 -2.55 5.89
C GLN A 114 -32.61 -3.37 4.98
N ARG A 115 -32.13 -3.91 3.84
CA ARG A 115 -32.96 -4.78 2.98
C ARG A 115 -32.52 -6.25 3.13
N PRO A 116 -33.44 -7.22 3.28
CA PRO A 116 -33.08 -8.63 3.26
C PRO A 116 -32.39 -8.96 1.93
N VAL A 117 -31.24 -9.64 2.01
CA VAL A 117 -30.48 -10.09 0.84
C VAL A 117 -31.22 -11.27 0.23
N ALA A 118 -32.05 -11.01 -0.78
CA ALA A 118 -32.62 -12.06 -1.61
C ALA A 118 -31.59 -12.49 -2.66
N ILE A 119 -31.36 -13.80 -2.78
CA ILE A 119 -30.60 -14.38 -3.88
C ILE A 119 -31.51 -14.36 -5.10
N ILE A 120 -31.25 -13.46 -6.05
CA ILE A 120 -31.99 -13.37 -7.31
C ILE A 120 -31.20 -14.16 -8.37
N GLU A 121 -31.84 -15.14 -9.01
CA GLU A 121 -31.26 -15.86 -10.16
C GLU A 121 -31.08 -14.90 -11.35
N HIS A 122 -29.90 -14.94 -11.97
CA HIS A 122 -29.56 -14.12 -13.14
C HIS A 122 -29.05 -15.02 -14.28
N PRO A 123 -29.35 -14.67 -15.55
CA PRO A 123 -28.80 -15.37 -16.70
C PRO A 123 -27.27 -15.19 -16.78
N PRO A 124 -26.53 -16.20 -17.26
CA PRO A 124 -25.08 -16.16 -17.35
C PRO A 124 -24.63 -15.04 -18.30
N GLY A 125 -23.70 -14.21 -17.82
CA GLY A 125 -23.04 -13.18 -18.63
C GLY A 125 -23.59 -11.75 -18.52
N GLY A 126 -24.62 -11.49 -17.70
CA GLY A 126 -25.26 -10.16 -17.63
C GLY A 126 -25.46 -9.54 -16.24
N GLY A 127 -24.94 -10.11 -15.15
CA GLY A 127 -25.38 -9.71 -13.80
C GLY A 127 -24.27 -9.32 -12.83
N CYS A 128 -24.46 -8.19 -12.13
CA CYS A 128 -23.80 -7.87 -10.86
C CYS A 128 -24.09 -8.98 -9.84
N VAL A 129 -23.30 -10.05 -9.81
CA VAL A 129 -23.39 -11.11 -8.79
C VAL A 129 -22.13 -11.06 -7.94
N LYS A 130 -22.30 -10.92 -6.62
CA LYS A 130 -21.29 -11.34 -5.64
C LYS A 130 -21.25 -12.87 -5.75
N ARG A 131 -20.41 -13.39 -6.65
CA ARG A 131 -20.20 -14.83 -6.77
C ARG A 131 -19.63 -15.33 -5.45
N THR A 132 -20.41 -16.19 -4.80
CA THR A 132 -20.07 -16.85 -3.55
C THR A 132 -19.32 -18.14 -3.88
N VAL A 133 -18.08 -18.21 -3.38
CA VAL A 133 -17.13 -19.34 -3.28
C VAL A 133 -16.87 -20.14 -4.56
#